data_AF-A0A963EBM0-F1
#
_entry.id   AF-A0A963EBM0-F1
#
_cell.length_a   1.000
_cell.length_b   1.000
_cell.length_c   1.000
_cell.angle_alpha   90.00
_cell.angle_beta   90.00
_cell.angle_gamma   90.00
#
_symmetry.space_group_name_H-M   'P 1'
#
loop_
_entity.id
_entity.type
_entity.pdbx_description
1 polymer ?
#
loop_
_entity_poly.entity_id
_entity_poly.type
_entity_poly.pdbx_seq_one_letter_code
_entity_poly.pdbx_strand_id
1 'polypeptide(L)' 'HLIPHLARLQSSPREILEGKTGNIFMDRAHHLRRQMLWAEMVRGVPQVTGFSPRLDSGIGAFPEVPPQAPDALPEPLE' A
#
# COMPACT_ATOMS: atom_id res chain seq x y z
N HIS A 1 -18.47 -9.92 -0.87
CA HIS A 1 -19.29 -9.53 -2.04
C HIS A 1 -19.24 -8.02 -2.16
N LEU A 2 -19.01 -7.44 -3.34
CA LEU A 2 -18.74 -6.01 -3.52
C LEU A 2 -20.00 -5.12 -3.52
N ILE A 3 -21.08 -5.57 -4.18
CA ILE A 3 -22.31 -4.82 -4.40
C ILE A 3 -22.87 -4.11 -3.14
N PRO A 4 -22.99 -4.77 -1.96
CA PRO A 4 -23.56 -4.11 -0.78
C PRO A 4 -22.68 -2.98 -0.22
N HIS A 5 -21.44 -2.85 -0.65
CA HIS A 5 -20.50 -1.83 -0.15
C HIS A 5 -20.37 -0.62 -1.09
N LEU A 6 -20.96 -0.66 -2.29
CA LEU A 6 -20.81 0.40 -3.29
C LEU A 6 -21.27 1.77 -2.78
N ALA A 7 -22.40 1.83 -2.07
CA ALA A 7 -22.92 3.07 -1.52
C ALA A 7 -21.94 3.72 -0.51
N ARG A 8 -21.26 2.91 0.31
CA ARG A 8 -20.26 3.41 1.26
C ARG A 8 -18.97 3.83 0.56
N LEU A 9 -18.52 3.04 -0.42
CA LEU A 9 -17.35 3.36 -1.22
C LEU A 9 -17.53 4.67 -1.99
N GLN A 10 -18.74 4.97 -2.43
CA GLN A 10 -19.08 6.21 -3.10
C GLN A 10 -19.20 7.39 -2.13
N SER A 11 -19.69 7.18 -0.90
CA SER A 11 -19.99 8.27 0.04
C SER A 11 -18.74 8.89 0.68
N SER A 12 -17.60 8.20 0.67
CA SER A 12 -16.37 8.68 1.30
C SER A 12 -15.11 8.25 0.53
N PRO A 13 -14.23 9.20 0.16
CA PRO A 13 -12.92 8.88 -0.43
C PRO A 13 -12.00 8.08 0.51
N ARG A 14 -12.31 8.03 1.81
CA ARG A 14 -11.56 7.27 2.81
C ARG A 14 -12.08 5.85 3.01
N GLU A 15 -13.24 5.52 2.46
CA GLU A 15 -13.78 4.16 2.57
C GLU A 15 -12.88 3.18 1.81
N ILE A 16 -12.59 2.05 2.46
CA ILE A 16 -11.84 0.94 1.90
C ILE A 16 -12.60 -0.34 2.22
N LEU A 17 -12.71 -1.22 1.23
CA LEU A 17 -13.20 -2.58 1.41
C LEU A 17 -12.03 -3.55 1.29
N GLU A 18 -11.80 -4.36 2.32
CA GLU A 18 -10.84 -5.46 2.25
C GLU A 18 -11.38 -6.55 1.31
N GLY A 19 -10.76 -6.65 0.14
CA GLY A 19 -11.05 -7.67 -0.85
C GLY A 19 -10.09 -8.85 -0.76
N LYS A 20 -10.49 -9.99 -1.32
CA LYS A 20 -9.63 -11.19 -1.39
C LYS A 20 -8.30 -10.98 -2.13
N THR A 21 -8.20 -9.94 -2.96
CA THR A 21 -7.01 -9.68 -3.81
C THR A 21 -6.35 -8.34 -3.50
N GLY A 22 -6.73 -7.71 -2.39
CA GLY A 22 -6.26 -6.38 -1.99
C GLY A 22 -7.42 -5.45 -1.61
N ASN A 23 -7.05 -4.25 -1.19
CA ASN A 23 -7.98 -3.23 -0.77
C ASN A 23 -8.69 -2.61 -1.97
N ILE A 24 -10.01 -2.46 -1.90
CA ILE A 24 -10.84 -1.85 -2.92
C ILE A 24 -11.30 -0.48 -2.43
N PHE A 25 -11.17 0.53 -3.27
CA PHE A 25 -11.66 1.88 -3.02
C PHE A 25 -12.29 2.44 -4.30
N MET A 26 -13.01 3.56 -4.18
CA MET A 26 -13.55 4.28 -5.33
C MET A 26 -12.73 5.54 -5.57
N ASP A 27 -12.28 5.76 -6.80
CA ASP A 27 -11.60 7.00 -7.17
C ASP A 27 -12.60 8.14 -7.43
N ARG A 28 -12.07 9.33 -7.70
CA ARG A 28 -12.88 10.55 -7.93
C ARG A 28 -13.73 10.48 -9.21
N ALA A 29 -13.42 9.56 -10.12
CA ALA A 29 -14.20 9.33 -11.34
C ALA A 29 -15.25 8.22 -11.15
N HIS A 30 -15.48 7.78 -9.91
CA HIS A 30 -16.38 6.68 -9.55
C HIS A 30 -15.97 5.31 -10.11
N HIS A 31 -14.69 5.14 -10.45
CA HIS A 31 -14.17 3.81 -10.77
C HIS A 31 -13.73 3.09 -9.51
N LEU A 32 -14.05 1.80 -9.44
CA LEU A 32 -13.48 0.92 -8.44
C LEU A 32 -12.03 0.63 -8.80
N ARG A 33 -11.14 0.91 -7.87
CA ARG A 33 -9.70 0.68 -7.98
C ARG A 33 -9.29 -0.31 -6.90
N ARG A 34 -8.26 -1.10 -7.22
CA ARG A 34 -7.63 -2.01 -6.28
C ARG A 34 -6.26 -1.49 -5.91
N GLN A 35 -6.01 -1.34 -4.62
CA GLN A 35 -4.67 -1.10 -4.09
C GLN A 35 -3.91 -2.43 -4.05
N MET A 36 -2.75 -2.46 -4.70
CA MET A 36 -1.88 -3.63 -4.70
C MET A 36 -0.98 -3.61 -3.47
N LEU A 37 -0.47 -4.76 -3.09
CA LEU A 37 0.64 -4.86 -2.15
C LEU A 37 1.96 -4.93 -2.94
N TRP A 38 3.00 -4.34 -2.38
CA TRP A 38 4.37 -4.57 -2.82
C TRP A 38 4.99 -5.67 -1.98
N ALA A 39 5.76 -6.53 -2.64
CA ALA A 39 6.55 -7.55 -2.00
C ALA A 39 7.91 -7.66 -2.66
N GLU A 40 8.92 -7.95 -1.86
CA GLU A 40 10.28 -8.25 -2.29
C GLU A 40 10.53 -9.76 -2.18
N MET A 41 11.28 -10.32 -3.13
CA MET A 41 11.70 -11.72 -3.08
C MET A 41 12.97 -11.85 -2.25
N VAL A 42 12.86 -12.36 -1.02
CA VAL A 42 14.01 -12.60 -0.14
C VAL A 42 14.23 -14.10 -0.02
N ARG A 43 15.36 -14.59 -0.56
CA ARG A 43 15.71 -16.03 -0.57
C ARG A 43 14.61 -16.93 -1.14
N GLY A 44 13.94 -16.47 -2.20
CA GLY A 44 12.85 -17.20 -2.86
C GLY A 44 11.49 -17.11 -2.16
N VAL A 45 11.37 -16.35 -1.07
CA VAL A 45 10.11 -16.14 -0.34
C VAL A 45 9.65 -14.68 -0.53
N PRO A 46 8.39 -14.43 -0.95
CA PRO A 46 7.86 -13.07 -1.03
C PRO A 46 7.63 -12.50 0.37
N GLN A 47 8.22 -11.34 0.65
CA GLN A 47 8.00 -10.57 1.87
C GLN A 47 7.29 -9.25 1.54
N VAL A 48 6.15 -8.99 2.17
CA VAL A 48 5.36 -7.77 1.93
C VAL A 48 6.11 -6.56 2.47
N THR A 49 6.31 -5.54 1.62
CA THR A 49 7.01 -4.30 1.96
C THR A 49 6.07 -3.11 2.11
N GLY A 50 4.81 -3.22 1.65
CA GLY A 50 3.81 -2.18 1.82
C GLY A 50 2.68 -2.25 0.79
N PHE A 51 2.00 -1.11 0.60
CA PHE A 51 0.93 -0.97 -0.38
C PHE A 51 1.33 -0.01 -1.51
N SER A 52 0.75 -0.19 -2.69
CA SER A 52 0.89 0.75 -3.79
C SER A 52 0.24 2.09 -3.45
N PRO A 53 0.82 3.23 -3.87
CA PRO A 53 0.22 4.54 -3.64
C PRO A 53 -1.19 4.67 -4.23
N ARG A 54 -2.06 5.36 -3.50
CA ARG A 54 -3.39 5.72 -3.97
C ARG A 54 -3.35 7.07 -4.70
N LEU A 55 -3.56 7.04 -6.02
CA LEU A 55 -3.52 8.24 -6.87
C LEU A 55 -4.58 9.29 -6.51
N ASP A 56 -5.67 8.88 -5.87
CA ASP A 56 -6.81 9.73 -5.47
C ASP A 56 -6.62 10.46 -4.13
N SER A 57 -5.73 9.96 -3.28
CA SER A 57 -5.62 10.40 -1.88
C SER A 57 -4.22 10.85 -1.46
N GLY A 58 -3.17 10.58 -2.24
CA GLY A 58 -1.79 10.88 -1.82
C GLY A 58 -1.35 10.06 -0.59
N ILE A 59 -2.21 9.15 -0.10
CA ILE A 59 -1.99 8.27 1.03
C ILE A 59 -1.39 6.96 0.49
N GLY A 60 -0.29 6.50 1.09
CA GLY A 60 0.42 5.30 0.65
C GLY A 60 1.55 5.57 -0.36
N ALA A 61 2.00 6.82 -0.52
CA ALA A 61 3.42 7.03 -0.81
C ALA A 61 4.19 6.24 0.26
N PHE A 62 5.17 5.44 -0.16
CA PHE A 62 6.02 4.66 0.73
C PHE A 62 6.34 5.49 1.98
N PRO A 63 6.37 4.91 3.21
CA PRO A 63 7.29 5.49 4.18
C PRO A 63 8.62 5.47 3.45
N GLU A 64 9.13 6.65 3.08
CA GLU A 64 10.48 6.81 2.60
C GLU A 64 11.33 6.31 3.76
N VAL A 65 11.60 5.00 3.80
CA VAL A 65 12.69 4.46 4.59
C VAL A 65 13.87 5.20 3.97
N PRO A 66 14.49 6.16 4.68
CA PRO A 66 15.67 6.81 4.15
C PRO A 66 16.61 5.67 3.76
N PRO A 67 17.25 5.71 2.58
CA PRO A 67 18.17 4.65 2.18
C PRO A 67 19.14 4.45 3.34
N GLN A 68 19.01 3.35 4.08
CA GLN A 68 20.02 2.96 5.04
C GLN A 68 21.24 2.67 4.19
N ALA A 69 22.27 3.52 4.34
CA ALA A 69 23.55 3.30 3.71
C ALA A 69 23.95 1.84 3.98
N PRO A 70 24.39 1.07 2.96
CA PRO A 70 24.59 -0.37 3.10
C PRO A 70 25.60 -0.81 4.17
N ASP A 71 26.39 0.09 4.76
CA ASP A 71 27.51 -0.26 5.63
C ASP A 71 27.86 0.86 6.63
N ALA A 72 27.00 1.14 7.61
CA ALA A 72 27.50 1.74 8.86
C ALA A 72 28.21 0.63 9.66
N LEU A 73 29.45 0.35 9.28
CA LEU A 73 30.39 -0.44 10.09
C LEU A 73 30.39 0.13 11.53
N PRO A 74 30.30 -0.71 12.58
CA PRO A 74 30.44 -0.21 13.94
C PRO A 74 31.84 0.38 14.10
N GLU A 75 31.91 1.67 14.44
CA GLU A 75 33.15 2.37 14.80
C GLU A 75 33.90 1.56 15.88
N PRO A 76 35.22 1.31 15.71
CA PRO A 76 35.99 0.65 16.75
C PRO A 76 36.10 1.60 17.95
N LEU A 77 35.92 1.05 19.15
CA LEU A 77 36.17 1.74 20.42
C LEU A 77 37.66 2.07 20.52
N GLU A 78 38.00 3.36 20.55
CA GLU A 78 39.28 3.85 21.12
C GLU A 78 39.14 4.12 22.62
#